data_AF-A0A2G9ZZG6-F1
#
_entry.id   AF-A0A2G9ZZG6-F1
#
_cell.length_a   1.000
_cell.length_b   1.000
_cell.length_c   1.000
_cell.angle_alpha   90.00
_cell.angle_beta   90.00
_cell.angle_gamma   90.00
#
_symmetry.space_group_name_H-M   'P 1'
#
loop_
_entity.id
_entity.type
_entity.pdbx_description
1 polymer ?
#
loop_
_entity_poly.entity_id
_entity_poly.type
_entity_poly.pdbx_seq_one_letter_code
_entity_poly.pdbx_strand_id
1 'polypeptide(L)'
;MSLLDKLKKIGHRETGIRDFCIQTIRFKKFLENARALLDLFADGREKVLGEYIFDRHYVVTLIDSVVDRLGRMVYDASVLVPESGEELYAAYDRHKLAARNLIGSTPSAADDAVDPEYRLLSDVLKWFQGTENTGNISVMEFMRQTFFHVIQGLESNDAMTRNQALFDKNGLHASDMGIYVIDLWKDALSPPSENRSIRDFNSIPLRHLFMDSGNGDLEKAGPKANQHTAAWVAAVSEYQLSLTTLKPNFRFRLETLASGYEPSDFIFIFAGPNAPLDKIIPDGFHVERTNYGQFAWSLSITAKTIEDTLMIIGRNLFDESVRRMQ
;
A
#
# COMPACT_ATOMS: atom_id res chain seq x y z
N MET A 1 -23.18 -6.15 -14.16
CA MET A 1 -23.75 -5.53 -12.94
C MET A 1 -22.66 -4.65 -12.34
N SER A 2 -22.85 -3.32 -12.32
CA SER A 2 -21.81 -2.38 -11.89
C SER A 2 -21.52 -2.51 -10.40
N LEU A 3 -20.27 -2.26 -10.00
CA LEU A 3 -19.84 -2.23 -8.59
C LEU A 3 -20.71 -1.23 -7.79
N LEU A 4 -21.14 -0.14 -8.43
CA LEU A 4 -22.07 0.86 -7.87
C LEU A 4 -23.50 0.34 -7.66
N ASP A 5 -23.99 -0.58 -8.51
CA ASP A 5 -25.34 -1.14 -8.38
C ASP A 5 -25.45 -2.16 -7.26
N LYS A 6 -24.36 -2.91 -7.01
CA LYS A 6 -24.24 -3.78 -5.82
C LYS A 6 -24.17 -2.96 -4.53
N LEU A 7 -23.54 -1.78 -4.59
CA LEU A 7 -23.36 -0.88 -3.45
C LEU A 7 -24.62 -0.07 -3.06
N LYS A 8 -25.58 0.11 -3.97
CA LYS A 8 -26.84 0.87 -3.74
C LYS A 8 -27.97 0.06 -3.07
N LYS A 9 -27.95 -1.27 -3.13
CA LYS A 9 -29.04 -2.12 -2.61
C LYS A 9 -28.96 -2.45 -1.11
N ILE A 10 -27.93 -1.99 -0.40
CA ILE A 10 -27.57 -2.50 0.92
C ILE A 10 -27.88 -1.41 1.96
N GLY A 11 -28.83 -1.71 2.85
CA GLY A 11 -29.37 -0.80 3.86
C GLY A 11 -28.35 -0.31 4.87
N HIS A 12 -28.65 0.88 5.41
CA HIS A 12 -27.86 1.76 6.29
C HIS A 12 -27.39 1.21 7.65
N ARG A 13 -27.24 -0.10 7.85
CA ARG A 13 -27.03 -0.63 9.21
C ARG A 13 -25.61 -0.67 9.76
N GLU A 14 -24.55 -0.44 8.99
CA GLU A 14 -23.20 -0.19 9.52
C GLU A 14 -22.27 0.35 8.42
N THR A 15 -22.31 1.66 8.15
CA THR A 15 -21.48 2.28 7.10
C THR A 15 -19.97 2.15 7.37
N GLY A 16 -19.56 2.12 8.64
CA GLY A 16 -18.15 2.17 9.02
C GLY A 16 -17.30 0.96 8.58
N ILE A 17 -17.79 -0.28 8.69
CA ILE A 17 -17.03 -1.46 8.25
C ILE A 17 -16.87 -1.47 6.73
N ARG A 18 -17.92 -1.06 6.02
CA ARG A 18 -17.86 -0.90 4.57
C ARG A 18 -16.87 0.18 4.16
N ASP A 19 -16.87 1.31 4.84
CA ASP A 19 -15.93 2.41 4.57
C ASP A 19 -14.49 1.96 4.84
N PHE A 20 -14.24 1.23 5.93
CA PHE A 20 -12.95 0.61 6.23
C PHE A 20 -12.50 -0.38 5.14
N CYS A 21 -13.39 -1.24 4.64
CA CYS A 21 -13.09 -2.15 3.54
C CYS A 21 -12.74 -1.39 2.25
N ILE A 22 -13.50 -0.33 1.93
CA ILE A 22 -13.23 0.53 0.76
C ILE A 22 -11.86 1.19 0.90
N GLN A 23 -11.56 1.79 2.06
CA GLN A 23 -10.26 2.40 2.33
C GLN A 23 -9.13 1.39 2.17
N THR A 24 -9.29 0.18 2.71
CA THR A 24 -8.27 -0.88 2.58
C THR A 24 -8.03 -1.28 1.11
N ILE A 25 -9.10 -1.48 0.33
CA ILE A 25 -9.00 -1.81 -1.09
C ILE A 25 -8.34 -0.66 -1.86
N ARG A 26 -8.70 0.59 -1.55
CA ARG A 26 -8.15 1.79 -2.20
C ARG A 26 -6.70 2.01 -1.84
N PHE A 27 -6.29 1.75 -0.62
CA PHE A 27 -4.89 1.84 -0.21
C PHE A 27 -4.03 0.82 -0.96
N LYS A 28 -4.50 -0.42 -1.14
CA LYS A 28 -3.84 -1.38 -2.03
C LYS A 28 -3.71 -0.84 -3.46
N LYS A 29 -4.78 -0.30 -4.05
CA LYS A 29 -4.73 0.26 -5.42
C LYS A 29 -3.76 1.44 -5.52
N PHE A 30 -3.71 2.27 -4.49
CA PHE A 30 -2.73 3.33 -4.35
C PHE A 30 -1.29 2.80 -4.40
N LEU A 31 -0.98 1.73 -3.63
CA LEU A 31 0.34 1.06 -3.67
C LEU A 31 0.65 0.44 -5.03
N GLU A 32 -0.32 -0.24 -5.66
CA GLU A 32 -0.15 -0.83 -7.01
C GLU A 32 0.17 0.25 -8.05
N ASN A 33 -0.49 1.42 -7.98
CA ASN A 33 -0.22 2.52 -8.90
C ASN A 33 1.15 3.16 -8.64
N ALA A 34 1.56 3.33 -7.38
CA ALA A 34 2.88 3.83 -7.03
C ALA A 34 3.99 2.90 -7.53
N ARG A 35 3.83 1.58 -7.36
CA ARG A 35 4.75 0.59 -7.93
C ARG A 35 4.83 0.67 -9.45
N ALA A 36 3.69 0.68 -10.14
CA ALA A 36 3.67 0.74 -11.60
C ALA A 36 4.41 1.98 -12.14
N LEU A 37 4.36 3.10 -11.42
CA LEU A 37 5.15 4.29 -11.73
C LEU A 37 6.66 4.04 -11.59
N LEU A 38 7.10 3.36 -10.53
CA LEU A 38 8.51 2.98 -10.35
C LEU A 38 8.98 2.02 -11.45
N ASP A 39 8.14 1.07 -11.88
CA ASP A 39 8.45 0.13 -12.96
C ASP A 39 8.61 0.86 -14.30
N LEU A 40 7.73 1.82 -14.61
CA LEU A 40 7.84 2.67 -15.81
C LEU A 40 9.14 3.49 -15.81
N PHE A 41 9.54 4.01 -14.64
CA PHE A 41 10.79 4.74 -14.50
C PHE A 41 12.01 3.83 -14.68
N ALA A 42 11.98 2.62 -14.11
CA ALA A 42 13.04 1.63 -14.27
C ALA A 42 13.22 1.21 -15.73
N ASP A 43 12.12 0.92 -16.45
CA ASP A 43 12.15 0.61 -17.88
C ASP A 43 12.78 1.74 -18.69
N GLY A 44 12.31 2.99 -18.51
CA GLY A 44 12.88 4.14 -19.20
C GLY A 44 14.38 4.34 -18.93
N ARG A 45 14.82 4.12 -17.68
CA ARG A 45 16.25 4.18 -17.32
C ARG A 45 17.06 3.11 -18.03
N GLU A 46 16.54 1.88 -18.12
CA GLU A 46 17.22 0.79 -18.82
C GLU A 46 17.38 1.10 -20.30
N LYS A 47 16.36 1.69 -20.94
CA LYS A 47 16.43 2.08 -22.36
C LYS A 47 17.43 3.20 -22.66
N VAL A 48 17.61 4.16 -21.75
CA VAL A 48 18.63 5.22 -21.90
C VAL A 48 20.06 4.70 -21.69
N LEU A 49 20.24 3.75 -20.78
CA LEU A 49 21.58 3.22 -20.44
C LEU A 49 22.03 2.08 -21.36
N GLY A 50 21.10 1.41 -22.05
CA GLY A 50 21.40 0.30 -22.95
C GLY A 50 21.48 0.69 -24.42
N GLU A 51 21.98 -0.24 -25.24
CA GLU A 51 21.99 -0.16 -26.71
C GLU A 51 20.60 -0.46 -27.31
N TYR A 52 19.55 0.15 -26.76
CA TYR A 52 18.16 -0.10 -27.16
C TYR A 52 17.72 0.86 -28.26
N ILE A 53 17.30 0.32 -29.41
CA ILE A 53 16.64 1.12 -30.44
C ILE A 53 15.15 1.24 -30.09
N PHE A 54 14.67 2.47 -29.92
CA PHE A 54 13.26 2.78 -29.70
C PHE A 54 12.87 3.99 -30.53
N ASP A 55 11.57 4.15 -30.78
CA ASP A 55 11.03 5.26 -31.55
C ASP A 55 10.33 6.30 -30.64
N ARG A 56 9.87 7.39 -31.25
CA ARG A 56 9.09 8.41 -30.55
C ARG A 56 7.79 7.85 -29.95
N HIS A 57 7.19 6.83 -30.55
CA HIS A 57 5.93 6.26 -30.07
C HIS A 57 6.10 5.59 -28.70
N TYR A 58 7.23 4.91 -28.49
CA TYR A 58 7.60 4.39 -27.17
C TYR A 58 7.62 5.50 -26.12
N VAL A 59 8.36 6.59 -26.37
CA VAL A 59 8.52 7.68 -25.39
C VAL A 59 7.19 8.37 -25.09
N VAL A 60 6.34 8.58 -26.11
CA VAL A 60 5.00 9.15 -25.92
C VAL A 60 4.11 8.20 -25.09
N THR A 61 4.16 6.90 -25.37
CA THR A 61 3.40 5.89 -24.63
C THR A 61 3.86 5.78 -23.17
N LEU A 62 5.16 5.91 -22.92
CA LEU A 62 5.71 6.01 -21.57
C LEU A 62 5.13 7.22 -20.84
N ILE A 63 5.18 8.41 -21.44
CA ILE A 63 4.63 9.65 -20.85
C ILE A 63 3.13 9.48 -20.53
N ASP A 64 2.33 8.99 -21.48
CA ASP A 64 0.90 8.77 -21.30
C ASP A 64 0.61 7.77 -20.18
N SER A 65 1.40 6.69 -20.09
CA SER A 65 1.29 5.69 -19.04
C SER A 65 1.60 6.27 -17.66
N VAL A 66 2.62 7.12 -17.56
CA VAL A 66 2.96 7.82 -16.31
C VAL A 66 1.82 8.75 -15.88
N VAL A 67 1.26 9.53 -16.81
CA VAL A 67 0.13 10.43 -16.53
C VAL A 67 -1.10 9.65 -16.08
N ASP A 68 -1.48 8.58 -16.78
CA ASP A 68 -2.62 7.75 -16.39
C ASP A 68 -2.43 7.14 -14.99
N ARG A 69 -1.24 6.60 -14.70
CA ARG A 69 -0.94 6.02 -13.38
C ARG A 69 -0.95 7.06 -12.27
N LEU A 70 -0.42 8.25 -12.51
CA LEU A 70 -0.52 9.38 -11.59
C LEU A 70 -1.98 9.76 -11.32
N GLY A 71 -2.80 9.85 -12.36
CA GLY A 71 -4.22 10.15 -12.22
C GLY A 71 -4.96 9.13 -11.36
N ARG A 72 -4.65 7.83 -11.53
CA ARG A 72 -5.22 6.75 -10.70
C ARG A 72 -4.72 6.82 -9.25
N MET A 73 -3.43 7.10 -9.05
CA MET A 73 -2.86 7.30 -7.71
C MET A 73 -3.52 8.47 -6.98
N VAL A 74 -3.71 9.61 -7.66
CA VAL A 74 -4.40 10.80 -7.12
C VAL A 74 -5.86 10.49 -6.81
N TYR A 75 -6.54 9.74 -7.68
CA TYR A 75 -7.90 9.30 -7.43
C TYR A 75 -7.99 8.45 -6.15
N ASP A 76 -7.15 7.43 -6.02
CA ASP A 76 -7.16 6.57 -4.83
C ASP A 76 -6.79 7.38 -3.56
N ALA A 77 -5.79 8.28 -3.65
CA ALA A 77 -5.42 9.19 -2.56
C ALA A 77 -6.59 10.11 -2.12
N SER A 78 -7.34 10.65 -3.08
CA SER A 78 -8.52 11.50 -2.81
C SER A 78 -9.69 10.72 -2.20
N VAL A 79 -9.76 9.41 -2.40
CA VAL A 79 -10.74 8.55 -1.72
C VAL A 79 -10.28 8.25 -0.29
N LEU A 80 -8.98 8.13 -0.06
CA LEU A 80 -8.38 7.82 1.24
C LEU A 80 -8.33 9.03 2.17
N VAL A 81 -8.05 10.22 1.63
CA VAL A 81 -7.99 11.50 2.34
C VAL A 81 -8.76 12.56 1.54
N PRO A 82 -10.10 12.56 1.63
CA PRO A 82 -10.97 13.42 0.80
C PRO A 82 -10.70 14.92 0.94
N GLU A 83 -10.23 15.36 2.10
CA GLU A 83 -9.99 16.76 2.42
C GLU A 83 -8.92 17.41 1.53
N SER A 84 -8.07 16.60 0.89
CA SER A 84 -6.96 17.08 0.06
C SER A 84 -7.11 16.79 -1.42
N GLY A 85 -8.27 16.28 -1.84
CA GLY A 85 -8.50 15.92 -3.24
C GLY A 85 -8.27 17.09 -4.20
N GLU A 86 -8.77 18.28 -3.89
CA GLU A 86 -8.61 19.46 -4.75
C GLU A 86 -7.14 19.82 -4.99
N GLU A 87 -6.34 19.88 -3.93
CA GLU A 87 -4.91 20.20 -4.01
C GLU A 87 -4.14 19.12 -4.78
N LEU A 88 -4.46 17.84 -4.57
CA LEU A 88 -3.83 16.71 -5.28
C LEU A 88 -4.16 16.73 -6.78
N TYR A 89 -5.41 17.00 -7.16
CA TYR A 89 -5.78 17.14 -8.57
C TYR A 89 -5.16 18.37 -9.22
N ALA A 90 -5.09 19.51 -8.52
CA ALA A 90 -4.40 20.70 -9.02
C ALA A 90 -2.91 20.44 -9.25
N ALA A 91 -2.24 19.70 -8.34
CA ALA A 91 -0.86 19.28 -8.53
C ALA A 91 -0.71 18.33 -9.73
N TYR A 92 -1.60 17.35 -9.87
CA TYR A 92 -1.64 16.44 -11.01
C TYR A 92 -1.86 17.16 -12.36
N ASP A 93 -2.71 18.19 -12.40
CA ASP A 93 -2.94 19.00 -13.59
C ASP A 93 -1.66 19.68 -14.09
N ARG A 94 -0.78 20.11 -13.17
CA ARG A 94 0.56 20.62 -13.53
C ARG A 94 1.42 19.55 -14.19
N HIS A 95 1.36 18.30 -13.71
CA HIS A 95 2.06 17.17 -14.35
C HIS A 95 1.50 16.84 -15.73
N LYS A 96 0.17 16.91 -15.93
CA LYS A 96 -0.42 16.77 -17.27
C LYS A 96 0.06 17.85 -18.25
N LEU A 97 0.18 19.10 -17.77
CA LEU A 97 0.71 20.18 -18.59
C LEU A 97 2.19 19.97 -18.93
N ALA A 98 3.01 19.58 -17.95
CA ALA A 98 4.42 19.25 -18.15
C ALA A 98 4.59 18.12 -19.18
N ALA A 99 3.80 17.05 -19.06
CA ALA A 99 3.79 15.93 -20.02
C ALA A 99 3.44 16.38 -21.44
N ARG A 100 2.42 17.22 -21.62
CA ARG A 100 2.06 17.79 -22.94
C ARG A 100 3.18 18.62 -23.53
N ASN A 101 3.87 19.40 -22.71
CA ASN A 101 5.01 20.22 -23.15
C ASN A 101 6.19 19.34 -23.60
N LEU A 102 6.45 18.22 -22.91
CA LEU A 102 7.46 17.24 -23.33
C LEU A 102 7.12 16.65 -24.71
N ILE A 103 5.87 16.21 -24.91
CA ILE A 103 5.42 15.62 -26.19
C ILE A 103 5.48 16.64 -27.33
N GLY A 104 5.12 17.90 -27.05
CA GLY A 104 5.12 18.99 -28.03
C GLY A 104 6.49 19.61 -28.32
N SER A 105 7.51 19.28 -27.53
CA SER A 105 8.85 19.82 -27.73
C SER A 105 9.49 19.22 -28.98
N THR A 106 9.80 20.07 -29.95
CA THR A 106 10.63 19.72 -31.11
C THR A 106 12.11 19.89 -30.74
N PRO A 107 12.99 18.92 -31.07
CA PRO A 107 14.41 19.04 -30.81
C PRO A 107 14.96 20.27 -31.56
N SER A 108 15.60 21.18 -30.83
CA SER A 108 16.32 22.31 -31.43
C SER A 108 17.51 21.77 -32.22
N ALA A 109 17.64 22.18 -33.48
CA ALA A 109 18.64 21.74 -34.47
C ALA A 109 20.09 22.19 -34.15
N ALA A 110 20.42 22.43 -32.88
CA ALA A 110 21.67 23.07 -32.48
C ALA A 110 22.73 22.07 -31.96
N ASP A 111 22.44 20.77 -31.92
CA ASP A 111 23.32 19.78 -31.31
C ASP A 111 23.16 18.42 -32.01
N ASP A 112 23.76 18.33 -33.19
CA ASP A 112 23.61 17.25 -34.19
C ASP A 112 24.19 15.88 -33.79
N ALA A 113 24.68 15.71 -32.55
CA ALA A 113 25.39 14.51 -32.13
C ALA A 113 24.54 13.48 -31.37
N VAL A 114 23.38 13.87 -30.83
CA VAL A 114 22.52 12.99 -30.01
C VAL A 114 21.18 12.76 -30.68
N ASP A 115 20.81 11.49 -30.80
CA ASP A 115 19.51 11.06 -31.32
C ASP A 115 18.35 11.77 -30.57
N PRO A 116 17.39 12.39 -31.28
CA PRO A 116 16.35 13.20 -30.68
C PRO A 116 15.38 12.39 -29.80
N GLU A 117 15.18 11.10 -30.08
CA GLU A 117 14.36 10.21 -29.25
C GLU A 117 15.05 9.94 -27.90
N TYR A 118 16.37 9.73 -27.91
CA TYR A 118 17.16 9.58 -26.68
C TYR A 118 17.15 10.85 -25.83
N ARG A 119 17.25 12.02 -26.46
CA ARG A 119 17.14 13.30 -25.76
C ARG A 119 15.77 13.46 -25.09
N LEU A 120 14.70 13.16 -25.82
CA LEU A 120 13.35 13.23 -25.28
C LEU A 120 13.19 12.28 -24.09
N LEU A 121 13.65 11.03 -24.20
CA LEU A 121 13.57 10.06 -23.11
C LEU A 121 14.37 10.53 -21.88
N SER A 122 15.57 11.08 -22.08
CA SER A 122 16.36 11.68 -21.01
C SER A 122 15.59 12.81 -20.30
N ASP A 123 14.91 13.69 -21.04
CA ASP A 123 14.14 14.78 -20.45
C ASP A 123 12.88 14.29 -19.72
N VAL A 124 12.25 13.21 -20.20
CA VAL A 124 11.18 12.50 -19.48
C VAL A 124 11.70 11.94 -18.16
N LEU A 125 12.88 11.31 -18.14
CA LEU A 125 13.46 10.79 -16.90
C LEU A 125 13.84 11.90 -15.91
N LYS A 126 14.30 13.06 -16.39
CA LYS A 126 14.53 14.25 -15.55
C LYS A 126 13.23 14.79 -14.97
N TRP A 127 12.15 14.84 -15.75
CA TRP A 127 10.82 15.19 -15.24
C TRP A 127 10.34 14.18 -14.19
N PHE A 128 10.65 12.90 -14.40
CA PHE A 128 10.25 11.85 -13.48
C PHE A 128 10.99 11.92 -12.13
N GLN A 129 12.32 11.91 -12.16
CA GLN A 129 13.16 11.88 -10.95
C GLN A 129 13.32 13.26 -10.31
N GLY A 130 13.33 14.31 -11.13
CA GLY A 130 13.68 15.67 -10.73
C GLY A 130 15.15 15.99 -10.99
N THR A 131 15.43 17.28 -11.15
CA THR A 131 16.79 17.84 -11.15
C THR A 131 16.82 19.03 -10.20
N GLU A 132 17.99 19.38 -9.67
CA GLU A 132 18.14 20.43 -8.65
C GLU A 132 17.64 21.83 -9.08
N ASN A 133 17.34 22.07 -10.36
CA ASN A 133 17.18 23.43 -10.91
C ASN A 133 15.85 23.76 -11.60
N THR A 134 14.84 22.89 -11.62
CA THR A 134 13.65 23.14 -12.48
C THR A 134 12.47 23.85 -11.80
N GLY A 135 12.48 24.11 -10.49
CA GLY A 135 11.38 24.80 -9.77
C GLY A 135 10.02 24.06 -9.75
N ASN A 136 9.81 23.12 -10.67
CA ASN A 136 8.68 22.21 -10.76
C ASN A 136 8.96 20.94 -9.95
N ILE A 137 7.94 20.48 -9.25
CA ILE A 137 7.94 19.21 -8.51
C ILE A 137 8.05 18.06 -9.52
N SER A 138 8.94 17.11 -9.27
CA SER A 138 9.09 15.91 -10.11
C SER A 138 7.99 14.89 -9.84
N VAL A 139 7.82 13.91 -10.73
CA VAL A 139 6.85 12.82 -10.50
C VAL A 139 7.15 12.09 -9.20
N MET A 140 8.43 11.75 -8.94
CA MET A 140 8.86 11.08 -7.72
C MET A 140 8.58 11.90 -6.47
N GLU A 141 8.88 13.21 -6.50
CA GLU A 141 8.62 14.07 -5.36
C GLU A 141 7.12 14.21 -5.10
N PHE A 142 6.30 14.34 -6.15
CA PHE A 142 4.85 14.36 -6.02
C PHE A 142 4.29 13.04 -5.47
N MET A 143 4.80 11.90 -5.95
CA MET A 143 4.46 10.58 -5.40
C MET A 143 4.79 10.51 -3.90
N ARG A 144 6.00 10.94 -3.50
CA ARG A 144 6.46 10.93 -2.11
C ARG A 144 5.56 11.80 -1.21
N GLN A 145 5.26 13.02 -1.64
CA GLN A 145 4.36 13.92 -0.92
C GLN A 145 2.95 13.34 -0.77
N THR A 146 2.40 12.79 -1.86
CA THR A 146 1.07 12.14 -1.85
C THR A 146 1.06 10.94 -0.90
N PHE A 147 2.12 10.13 -0.93
CA PHE A 147 2.27 8.96 -0.06
C PHE A 147 2.30 9.35 1.41
N PHE A 148 3.14 10.33 1.74
CA PHE A 148 3.25 10.87 3.09
C PHE A 148 1.90 11.38 3.59
N HIS A 149 1.18 12.13 2.74
CA HIS A 149 -0.12 12.69 3.07
C HIS A 149 -1.19 11.62 3.33
N VAL A 150 -1.26 10.60 2.47
CA VAL A 150 -2.18 9.46 2.64
C VAL A 150 -1.90 8.73 3.95
N ILE A 151 -0.64 8.44 4.24
CA ILE A 151 -0.25 7.76 5.47
C ILE A 151 -0.56 8.62 6.69
N GLN A 152 -0.31 9.93 6.62
CA GLN A 152 -0.63 10.85 7.70
C GLN A 152 -2.13 10.89 7.99
N GLY A 153 -2.97 10.86 6.97
CA GLY A 153 -4.43 10.79 7.11
C GLY A 153 -4.88 9.49 7.77
N LEU A 154 -4.40 8.35 7.25
CA LEU A 154 -4.83 7.02 7.71
C LEU A 154 -4.29 6.63 9.10
N GLU A 155 -3.11 7.13 9.46
CA GLU A 155 -2.38 6.76 10.69
C GLU A 155 -2.28 7.94 11.69
N SER A 156 -3.15 8.93 11.53
CA SER A 156 -3.34 9.99 12.52
C SER A 156 -3.97 9.45 13.81
N ASN A 157 -3.71 10.10 14.94
CA ASN A 157 -4.32 9.72 16.22
C ASN A 157 -5.85 9.69 16.15
N ASP A 158 -6.45 10.63 15.41
CA ASP A 158 -7.89 10.69 15.21
C ASP A 158 -8.39 9.50 14.37
N ALA A 159 -7.70 9.14 13.29
CA ALA A 159 -8.04 7.98 12.48
C ALA A 159 -7.93 6.67 13.26
N MET A 160 -6.85 6.51 14.04
CA MET A 160 -6.68 5.34 14.91
C MET A 160 -7.77 5.25 15.96
N THR A 161 -8.13 6.36 16.60
CA THR A 161 -9.21 6.40 17.61
C THR A 161 -10.56 6.05 16.98
N ARG A 162 -10.84 6.55 15.77
CA ARG A 162 -12.05 6.19 15.01
C ARG A 162 -12.08 4.70 14.67
N ASN A 163 -10.97 4.13 14.21
CA ASN A 163 -10.86 2.71 13.92
C ASN A 163 -11.05 1.86 15.17
N GLN A 164 -10.40 2.20 16.28
CA GLN A 164 -10.61 1.51 17.54
C GLN A 164 -12.08 1.54 17.97
N ALA A 165 -12.72 2.71 17.93
CA ALA A 165 -14.13 2.85 18.26
C ALA A 165 -15.05 2.05 17.32
N LEU A 166 -14.68 1.91 16.04
CA LEU A 166 -15.43 1.12 15.06
C LEU A 166 -15.46 -0.36 15.45
N PHE A 167 -14.32 -0.93 15.80
CA PHE A 167 -14.22 -2.37 16.11
C PHE A 167 -14.70 -2.69 17.54
N ASP A 168 -14.56 -1.76 18.49
CA ASP A 168 -15.00 -1.98 19.87
C ASP A 168 -16.53 -1.84 20.04
N LYS A 169 -17.21 -1.04 19.21
CA LYS A 169 -18.65 -0.76 19.35
C LYS A 169 -19.56 -1.68 18.52
N ASN A 170 -19.08 -2.27 17.43
CA ASN A 170 -19.94 -2.96 16.47
C ASN A 170 -20.26 -4.42 16.84
N GLY A 171 -19.98 -4.86 18.07
CA GLY A 171 -20.21 -6.25 18.46
C GLY A 171 -19.42 -7.28 17.62
N LEU A 172 -18.40 -6.82 16.90
CA LEU A 172 -17.51 -7.70 16.16
C LEU A 172 -16.72 -8.52 17.17
N HIS A 173 -16.67 -9.81 16.92
CA HIS A 173 -15.91 -10.72 17.75
C HIS A 173 -14.51 -10.91 17.17
N ALA A 174 -13.52 -10.85 18.06
CA ALA A 174 -12.15 -11.21 17.71
C ALA A 174 -12.08 -12.71 17.38
N SER A 175 -11.15 -13.05 16.50
CA SER A 175 -10.79 -14.45 16.21
C SER A 175 -10.17 -15.15 17.41
N ASP A 176 -9.93 -16.45 17.27
CA ASP A 176 -9.22 -17.31 18.21
C ASP A 176 -7.83 -16.79 18.62
N MET A 177 -7.20 -15.92 17.82
CA MET A 177 -5.90 -15.29 18.14
C MET A 177 -6.02 -13.86 18.70
N GLY A 178 -7.23 -13.39 19.04
CA GLY A 178 -7.43 -12.04 19.58
C GLY A 178 -7.21 -10.93 18.55
N ILE A 179 -7.55 -11.19 17.29
CA ILE A 179 -7.45 -10.26 16.15
C ILE A 179 -8.84 -10.13 15.50
N TYR A 180 -9.28 -8.91 15.19
CA TYR A 180 -10.47 -8.73 14.36
C TYR A 180 -10.11 -9.07 12.90
N VAL A 181 -10.78 -10.06 12.31
CA VAL A 181 -10.52 -10.45 10.92
C VAL A 181 -11.74 -10.12 10.06
N ILE A 182 -11.52 -9.32 9.01
CA ILE A 182 -12.53 -8.81 8.09
C ILE A 182 -12.28 -9.37 6.69
N ASP A 183 -13.23 -10.12 6.14
CA ASP A 183 -13.25 -10.51 4.73
C ASP A 183 -13.72 -9.30 3.90
N LEU A 184 -12.80 -8.72 3.13
CA LEU A 184 -13.00 -7.48 2.36
C LEU A 184 -14.22 -7.52 1.43
N TRP A 185 -14.62 -8.70 0.97
CA TRP A 185 -15.72 -8.85 0.03
C TRP A 185 -17.02 -9.29 0.68
N LYS A 186 -16.95 -10.17 1.68
CA LYS A 186 -18.14 -10.67 2.38
C LYS A 186 -18.63 -9.68 3.44
N ASP A 187 -17.74 -9.19 4.28
CA ASP A 187 -18.12 -8.39 5.45
C ASP A 187 -18.47 -6.95 5.07
N ALA A 188 -17.96 -6.48 3.93
CA ALA A 188 -18.43 -5.24 3.31
C ALA A 188 -19.91 -5.28 2.93
N LEU A 189 -20.48 -6.47 2.75
CA LEU A 189 -21.91 -6.68 2.43
C LEU A 189 -22.73 -6.97 3.68
N SER A 190 -22.19 -7.78 4.59
CA SER A 190 -22.83 -8.14 5.86
C SER A 190 -21.77 -8.53 6.90
N PRO A 191 -21.68 -7.82 8.03
CA PRO A 191 -20.81 -8.22 9.13
C PRO A 191 -21.11 -9.63 9.63
N PRO A 192 -20.10 -10.36 10.14
CA PRO A 192 -20.29 -11.70 10.70
C PRO A 192 -21.15 -11.65 11.98
N SER A 193 -22.02 -12.64 12.15
CA SER A 193 -22.86 -12.80 13.34
C SER A 193 -22.26 -13.71 14.42
N GLU A 194 -21.16 -14.38 14.12
CA GLU A 194 -20.55 -15.42 14.97
C GLU A 194 -19.02 -15.29 14.97
N ASN A 195 -18.38 -15.90 15.97
CA ASN A 195 -16.93 -16.01 16.06
C ASN A 195 -16.39 -16.84 14.89
N ARG A 196 -15.30 -16.39 14.28
CA ARG A 196 -14.61 -17.09 13.18
C ARG A 196 -13.17 -17.41 13.59
N SER A 197 -12.70 -18.60 13.27
CA SER A 197 -11.28 -18.94 13.38
C SER A 197 -10.51 -18.27 12.24
N ILE A 198 -9.24 -17.92 12.46
CA ILE A 198 -8.34 -17.48 11.38
C ILE A 198 -8.27 -18.51 10.24
N ARG A 199 -8.45 -19.80 10.54
CA ARG A 199 -8.42 -20.89 9.55
C ARG A 199 -9.61 -20.85 8.58
N ASP A 200 -10.70 -20.18 8.95
CA ASP A 200 -11.90 -20.07 8.11
C ASP A 200 -11.71 -19.12 6.93
N PHE A 201 -10.65 -18.30 6.94
CA PHE A 201 -10.35 -17.35 5.88
C PHE A 201 -9.48 -18.00 4.80
N ASN A 202 -9.83 -17.75 3.54
CA ASN A 202 -9.07 -18.24 2.39
C ASN A 202 -7.91 -17.32 2.01
N SER A 203 -7.32 -16.59 2.96
CA SER A 203 -6.24 -15.64 2.67
C SER A 203 -4.88 -16.31 2.75
N ILE A 204 -4.21 -16.41 1.60
CA ILE A 204 -2.84 -16.94 1.48
C ILE A 204 -1.86 -16.17 2.38
N PRO A 205 -1.75 -14.82 2.29
CA PRO A 205 -0.80 -14.09 3.13
C PRO A 205 -1.15 -14.14 4.62
N LEU A 206 -2.44 -14.20 4.99
CA LEU A 206 -2.83 -14.39 6.40
C LEU A 206 -2.33 -15.74 6.94
N ARG A 207 -2.45 -16.81 6.16
CA ARG A 207 -1.99 -18.15 6.57
C ARG A 207 -0.49 -18.17 6.80
N HIS A 208 0.30 -17.60 5.88
CA HIS A 208 1.75 -17.50 6.04
C HIS A 208 2.14 -16.69 7.28
N LEU A 209 1.45 -15.58 7.55
CA LEU A 209 1.71 -14.76 8.74
C LEU A 209 1.57 -15.56 10.05
N PHE A 210 0.63 -16.52 10.11
CA PHE A 210 0.37 -17.29 11.34
C PHE A 210 0.93 -18.72 11.32
N MET A 211 1.62 -19.14 10.26
CA MET A 211 2.03 -20.54 10.04
C MET A 211 2.90 -21.11 11.18
N ASP A 212 3.81 -20.31 11.73
CA ASP A 212 4.69 -20.72 12.84
C ASP A 212 4.21 -20.29 14.23
N SER A 213 3.24 -19.38 14.30
CA SER A 213 2.74 -18.81 15.57
C SER A 213 1.78 -19.74 16.35
N GLY A 214 1.42 -20.90 15.78
CA GLY A 214 0.38 -21.79 16.30
C GLY A 214 0.84 -23.15 16.84
N ASN A 215 2.14 -23.49 16.81
CA ASN A 215 2.59 -24.84 17.20
C ASN A 215 2.92 -25.00 18.70
N GLY A 216 2.79 -23.96 19.52
CA GLY A 216 3.26 -23.96 20.91
C GLY A 216 2.25 -24.38 21.98
N ASP A 217 1.02 -23.87 21.98
CA ASP A 217 0.16 -23.96 23.19
C ASP A 217 -1.36 -23.81 22.94
N LEU A 218 -1.85 -24.13 21.73
CA LEU A 218 -3.30 -24.02 21.43
C LEU A 218 -4.18 -25.05 22.17
N GLU A 219 -3.60 -26.10 22.77
CA GLU A 219 -4.36 -27.09 23.55
C GLU A 219 -4.54 -26.72 25.04
N LYS A 220 -3.94 -25.63 25.53
CA LYS A 220 -4.03 -25.22 26.95
C LYS A 220 -4.78 -23.92 27.21
N ALA A 221 -5.15 -23.18 26.18
CA ALA A 221 -6.04 -22.03 26.33
C ALA A 221 -7.49 -22.53 26.47
N GLY A 222 -7.88 -22.91 27.70
CA GLY A 222 -9.29 -23.10 28.05
C GLY A 222 -10.14 -21.85 27.74
N PRO A 223 -11.47 -21.94 27.79
CA PRO A 223 -12.43 -20.92 27.31
C PRO A 223 -12.53 -19.69 28.23
N LYS A 224 -11.40 -19.10 28.61
CA LYS A 224 -11.29 -17.86 29.40
C LYS A 224 -10.27 -16.91 28.78
N ALA A 225 -10.33 -16.70 27.46
CA ALA A 225 -9.99 -15.38 26.97
C ALA A 225 -11.16 -14.47 27.41
N ASN A 226 -10.96 -13.73 28.51
CA ASN A 226 -11.80 -12.57 28.82
C ASN A 226 -12.02 -11.77 27.54
N GLN A 227 -13.18 -11.13 27.41
CA GLN A 227 -13.59 -10.19 26.35
C GLN A 227 -12.64 -8.98 26.23
N HIS A 228 -11.34 -9.24 26.05
CA HIS A 228 -10.30 -8.26 25.90
C HIS A 228 -10.32 -7.78 24.46
N THR A 229 -10.54 -6.48 24.33
CA THR A 229 -10.37 -5.64 23.16
C THR A 229 -9.21 -6.14 22.30
N ALA A 230 -9.49 -6.63 21.09
CA ALA A 230 -8.43 -7.10 20.20
C ALA A 230 -7.52 -5.92 19.81
N ALA A 231 -6.21 -6.16 19.82
CA ALA A 231 -5.22 -5.12 19.57
C ALA A 231 -4.91 -4.91 18.09
N TRP A 232 -5.50 -5.71 17.21
CA TRP A 232 -5.17 -5.80 15.80
C TRP A 232 -6.42 -6.02 14.96
N VAL A 233 -6.38 -5.49 13.74
CA VAL A 233 -7.36 -5.74 12.68
C VAL A 233 -6.62 -6.26 11.46
N ALA A 234 -7.07 -7.40 10.94
CA ALA A 234 -6.65 -7.96 9.67
C ALA A 234 -7.80 -7.89 8.67
N ALA A 235 -7.63 -7.13 7.60
CA ALA A 235 -8.57 -7.09 6.49
C ALA A 235 -8.00 -7.92 5.33
N VAL A 236 -8.75 -8.92 4.89
CA VAL A 236 -8.23 -9.99 4.05
C VAL A 236 -9.10 -10.28 2.83
N SER A 237 -8.43 -10.74 1.78
CA SER A 237 -9.06 -11.50 0.70
C SER A 237 -8.12 -12.67 0.34
N GLU A 238 -8.42 -13.41 -0.71
CA GLU A 238 -7.62 -14.56 -1.13
C GLU A 238 -6.12 -14.22 -1.24
N TYR A 239 -5.80 -13.11 -1.89
CA TYR A 239 -4.44 -12.69 -2.19
C TYR A 239 -3.99 -11.46 -1.41
N GLN A 240 -4.85 -10.85 -0.59
CA GLN A 240 -4.55 -9.60 0.11
C GLN A 240 -4.59 -9.79 1.63
N LEU A 241 -3.64 -9.15 2.30
CA LEU A 241 -3.65 -8.92 3.74
C LEU A 241 -3.33 -7.44 4.01
N SER A 242 -4.19 -6.79 4.77
CA SER A 242 -3.93 -5.52 5.45
C SER A 242 -4.00 -5.79 6.95
N LEU A 243 -2.91 -5.56 7.67
CA LEU A 243 -2.85 -5.73 9.12
C LEU A 243 -2.49 -4.39 9.76
N THR A 244 -3.36 -3.90 10.64
CA THR A 244 -3.18 -2.64 11.36
C THR A 244 -3.37 -2.84 12.85
N THR A 245 -2.56 -2.16 13.65
CA THR A 245 -2.70 -2.13 15.12
C THR A 245 -3.76 -1.12 15.55
N LEU A 246 -4.56 -1.49 16.56
CA LEU A 246 -5.49 -0.60 17.24
C LEU A 246 -4.87 0.07 18.48
N LYS A 247 -3.63 -0.26 18.83
CA LYS A 247 -2.95 0.34 19.99
C LYS A 247 -2.55 1.78 19.69
N PRO A 248 -2.97 2.78 20.49
CA PRO A 248 -2.66 4.19 20.21
C PRO A 248 -1.15 4.51 20.27
N ASN A 249 -0.39 3.77 21.08
CA ASN A 249 1.04 4.04 21.29
C ASN A 249 1.97 3.33 20.29
N PHE A 250 1.41 2.49 19.42
CA PHE A 250 2.18 1.75 18.43
C PHE A 250 1.50 1.93 17.09
N ARG A 251 2.14 2.65 16.16
CA ARG A 251 1.64 2.83 14.79
C ARG A 251 2.30 1.79 13.90
N PHE A 252 1.51 0.92 13.31
CA PHE A 252 1.99 -0.16 12.45
C PHE A 252 0.92 -0.57 11.45
N ARG A 253 1.30 -0.63 10.18
CA ARG A 253 0.50 -1.18 9.10
C ARG A 253 1.37 -2.08 8.25
N LEU A 254 0.86 -3.26 7.94
CA LEU A 254 1.40 -4.18 6.96
C LEU A 254 0.37 -4.35 5.84
N GLU A 255 0.79 -4.15 4.60
CA GLU A 255 0.04 -4.49 3.41
C GLU A 255 0.78 -5.54 2.62
N THR A 256 0.07 -6.53 2.11
CA THR A 256 0.65 -7.60 1.31
C THR A 256 -0.29 -8.01 0.19
N LEU A 257 0.29 -8.19 -1.00
CA LEU A 257 -0.33 -8.85 -2.14
C LEU A 257 0.49 -10.07 -2.50
N ALA A 258 -0.13 -11.25 -2.42
CA ALA A 258 0.49 -12.55 -2.68
C ALA A 258 -0.39 -13.33 -3.66
N SER A 259 -0.41 -12.89 -4.92
CA SER A 259 -1.20 -13.46 -6.02
C SER A 259 -0.50 -14.62 -6.73
N GLY A 260 0.80 -14.80 -6.51
CA GLY A 260 1.64 -15.72 -7.27
C GLY A 260 2.12 -15.16 -8.61
N TYR A 261 1.70 -13.95 -8.98
CA TYR A 261 2.24 -13.20 -10.10
C TYR A 261 3.27 -12.19 -9.57
N GLU A 262 4.54 -12.57 -9.59
CA GLU A 262 5.66 -11.79 -9.01
C GLU A 262 5.68 -10.31 -9.43
N PRO A 263 5.38 -9.95 -10.70
CA PRO A 263 5.32 -8.53 -11.11
C PRO A 263 4.17 -7.73 -10.47
N SER A 264 3.26 -8.36 -9.72
CA SER A 264 2.23 -7.69 -8.93
C SER A 264 2.36 -7.90 -7.43
N ASP A 265 3.13 -8.90 -7.00
CA ASP A 265 3.30 -9.22 -5.59
C ASP A 265 4.23 -8.25 -4.85
N PHE A 266 3.88 -7.91 -3.62
CA PHE A 266 4.63 -6.96 -2.79
C PHE A 266 4.34 -7.15 -1.29
N ILE A 267 5.28 -6.69 -0.46
CA ILE A 267 5.07 -6.43 0.96
C ILE A 267 5.43 -4.96 1.22
N PHE A 268 4.53 -4.25 1.89
CA PHE A 268 4.70 -2.87 2.31
C PHE A 268 4.41 -2.75 3.80
N ILE A 269 5.24 -1.99 4.52
CA ILE A 269 5.11 -1.76 5.95
C ILE A 269 5.29 -0.28 6.23
N PHE A 270 4.39 0.26 7.05
CA PHE A 270 4.57 1.52 7.73
C PHE A 270 4.67 1.27 9.23
N ALA A 271 5.62 1.95 9.88
CA ALA A 271 5.74 1.94 11.32
C ALA A 271 6.03 3.34 11.87
N GLY A 272 5.58 3.62 13.10
CA GLY A 272 5.90 4.88 13.78
C GLY A 272 7.42 5.09 13.95
N PRO A 273 7.85 6.32 14.26
CA PRO A 273 9.28 6.69 14.29
C PRO A 273 10.07 5.91 15.34
N ASN A 274 9.41 5.48 16.42
CA ASN A 274 10.02 4.74 17.52
C ASN A 274 9.80 3.21 17.41
N ALA A 275 9.19 2.72 16.34
CA ALA A 275 8.96 1.29 16.17
C ALA A 275 10.29 0.57 15.84
N PRO A 276 10.57 -0.59 16.45
CA PRO A 276 11.78 -1.37 16.19
C PRO A 276 11.62 -2.17 14.90
N LEU A 277 11.49 -1.48 13.77
CA LEU A 277 11.20 -2.07 12.47
C LEU A 277 12.28 -3.08 12.05
N ASP A 278 13.55 -2.79 12.39
CA ASP A 278 14.72 -3.65 12.22
C ASP A 278 14.62 -5.00 12.95
N LYS A 279 13.83 -5.08 14.03
CA LYS A 279 13.55 -6.32 14.74
C LYS A 279 12.34 -7.08 14.19
N ILE A 280 11.55 -6.44 13.33
CA ILE A 280 10.30 -6.99 12.78
C ILE A 280 10.56 -7.59 11.40
N ILE A 281 11.26 -6.87 10.54
CA ILE A 281 11.45 -7.24 9.13
C ILE A 281 12.77 -7.99 8.91
N PRO A 282 12.84 -8.96 7.98
CA PRO A 282 14.09 -9.57 7.58
C PRO A 282 14.96 -8.62 6.73
N ASP A 283 16.21 -9.01 6.48
CA ASP A 283 17.10 -8.30 5.56
C ASP A 283 16.53 -8.25 4.13
N GLY A 284 16.94 -7.22 3.37
CA GLY A 284 16.58 -7.06 1.95
C GLY A 284 15.40 -6.12 1.68
N PHE A 285 14.75 -5.59 2.72
CA PHE A 285 13.78 -4.50 2.55
C PHE A 285 14.48 -3.18 2.22
N HIS A 286 13.87 -2.42 1.32
CA HIS A 286 14.18 -0.99 1.20
C HIS A 286 13.52 -0.27 2.38
N VAL A 287 14.30 0.50 3.14
CA VAL A 287 13.81 1.24 4.30
C VAL A 287 14.08 2.73 4.12
N GLU A 288 13.01 3.53 4.20
CA GLU A 288 13.08 4.99 4.21
C GLU A 288 12.61 5.51 5.57
N ARG A 289 13.43 6.35 6.20
CA ARG A 289 13.12 6.96 7.50
C ARG A 289 12.74 8.42 7.30
N THR A 290 11.63 8.82 7.88
CA THR A 290 11.13 10.19 7.86
C THR A 290 10.85 10.68 9.28
N ASN A 291 10.59 11.98 9.43
CA ASN A 291 10.17 12.55 10.72
C ASN A 291 8.82 12.01 11.21
N TYR A 292 7.98 11.47 10.32
CA TYR A 292 6.66 10.96 10.67
C TYR A 292 6.67 9.47 11.05
N GLY A 293 7.59 8.70 10.46
CA GLY A 293 7.70 7.26 10.63
C GLY A 293 8.69 6.62 9.66
N GLN A 294 8.68 5.29 9.65
CA GLN A 294 9.55 4.45 8.83
C GLN A 294 8.69 3.69 7.82
N PHE A 295 9.13 3.69 6.58
CA PHE A 295 8.55 2.96 5.47
C PHE A 295 9.48 1.83 5.10
N ALA A 296 8.95 0.62 4.94
CA ALA A 296 9.70 -0.50 4.43
C ALA A 296 8.91 -1.21 3.34
N TRP A 297 9.58 -1.57 2.25
CA TRP A 297 8.94 -2.32 1.18
C TRP A 297 9.87 -3.32 0.51
N SER A 298 9.25 -4.33 -0.06
CA SER A 298 9.86 -5.30 -0.96
C SER A 298 8.91 -5.54 -2.13
N LEU A 299 9.39 -5.29 -3.35
CA LEU A 299 8.63 -5.35 -4.60
C LEU A 299 9.17 -6.47 -5.48
N SER A 300 8.35 -6.97 -6.40
CA SER A 300 8.77 -8.00 -7.38
C SER A 300 9.36 -9.24 -6.70
N ILE A 301 8.68 -9.69 -5.65
CA ILE A 301 9.11 -10.79 -4.79
C ILE A 301 8.46 -12.10 -5.21
N THR A 302 9.22 -13.20 -5.07
CA THR A 302 8.71 -14.54 -5.34
C THR A 302 7.69 -14.96 -4.28
N ALA A 303 6.79 -15.89 -4.64
CA ALA A 303 5.81 -16.43 -3.68
C ALA A 303 6.49 -17.03 -2.43
N LYS A 304 7.63 -17.72 -2.62
CA LYS A 304 8.41 -18.29 -1.53
C LYS A 304 9.01 -17.20 -0.62
N THR A 305 9.53 -16.12 -1.20
CA THR A 305 10.05 -14.99 -0.43
C THR A 305 8.95 -14.32 0.40
N ILE A 306 7.73 -14.21 -0.13
CA ILE A 306 6.57 -13.70 0.63
C ILE A 306 6.26 -14.61 1.81
N GLU A 307 6.15 -15.91 1.57
CA GLU A 307 5.90 -16.90 2.61
C GLU A 307 6.92 -16.80 3.74
N ASP A 308 8.21 -16.91 3.42
CA ASP A 308 9.32 -16.83 4.38
C ASP A 308 9.29 -15.51 5.17
N THR A 309 9.06 -14.40 4.47
CA THR A 309 9.04 -13.06 5.06
C THR A 309 7.85 -12.87 6.01
N LEU A 310 6.66 -13.30 5.61
CA LEU A 310 5.45 -13.18 6.44
C LEU A 310 5.54 -14.07 7.68
N MET A 311 6.11 -15.28 7.57
CA MET A 311 6.35 -16.14 8.74
C MET A 311 7.27 -15.44 9.76
N ILE A 312 8.37 -14.82 9.30
CA ILE A 312 9.30 -14.09 10.16
C ILE A 312 8.62 -12.89 10.83
N ILE A 313 7.91 -12.07 10.04
CA ILE A 313 7.18 -10.90 10.56
C ILE A 313 6.14 -11.33 11.60
N GLY A 314 5.36 -12.37 11.29
CA GLY A 314 4.33 -12.90 12.18
C GLY A 314 4.91 -13.37 13.52
N ARG A 315 6.00 -14.15 13.48
CA ARG A 315 6.73 -14.54 14.69
C ARG A 315 7.18 -13.32 15.50
N ASN A 316 7.81 -12.34 14.85
CA ASN A 316 8.34 -11.17 15.55
C ASN A 316 7.24 -10.26 16.13
N LEU A 317 6.05 -10.21 15.52
CA LEU A 317 4.92 -9.40 15.98
C LEU A 317 4.13 -10.07 17.11
N PHE A 318 3.94 -11.39 17.05
CA PHE A 318 2.99 -12.13 17.89
C PHE A 318 3.63 -13.07 18.92
N ASP A 319 4.92 -13.35 18.85
CA ASP A 319 5.62 -14.13 19.88
C ASP A 319 5.86 -13.30 21.15
N GLU A 320 5.27 -13.75 22.26
CA GLU A 320 5.41 -13.13 23.60
C GLU A 320 6.86 -13.13 24.11
N SER A 321 7.67 -14.10 23.71
CA SER A 321 9.06 -14.23 24.17
C SER A 321 9.94 -13.07 23.69
N VAL A 322 9.65 -12.53 22.50
CA VAL A 322 10.35 -11.38 21.90
C VAL A 322 9.93 -10.06 22.58
N ARG A 323 8.70 -9.96 23.10
CA ARG A 323 8.22 -8.77 23.82
C ARG A 323 8.80 -8.61 25.22
N ARG A 324 9.22 -9.69 25.89
CA ARG A 324 9.77 -9.65 27.26
C ARG A 324 11.24 -9.22 27.34
N MET A 325 11.91 -9.02 26.20
CA MET A 325 13.28 -8.48 26.13
C MET A 325 13.32 -6.95 25.88
N GLN A 326 12.16 -6.28 25.89
CA GLN A 326 12.03 -4.81 25.88
C GLN A 326 11.57 -4.32 27.25
#